data_AF-A0A9D0WA02-F1
#
_entry.id   AF-A0A9D0WA02-F1
#
_cell.length_a   1.000
_cell.length_b   1.000
_cell.length_c   1.000
_cell.angle_alpha   90.00
_cell.angle_beta   90.00
_cell.angle_gamma   90.00
#
_symmetry.space_group_name_H-M   'P 1'
#
loop_
_entity.id
_entity.type
_entity.pdbx_description
1 polymer ?
#
loop_
_entity_poly.entity_id
_entity_poly.type
_entity_poly.pdbx_seq_one_letter_code
_entity_poly.pdbx_strand_id
1 'polypeptide(L)'
;MRVRQKPVVIAIMGPTASGKTDLALALARAMPVSLISVDSAMIYRGMDIGTAKPNVATLAEFPHALVDILDPAESYSVKRFCEDARFHIRQAVEAGRLPVLVGGTMLYFRALLDGISELPETDPAVREA
;
A
#
# COMPACT_ATOMS: atom_id res chain seq x y z
N MET A 1 -0.03 -13.68 32.43
CA MET A 1 0.15 -13.78 30.97
C MET A 1 -0.48 -12.55 30.31
N ARG A 2 0.29 -11.65 29.69
CA ARG A 2 -0.30 -10.62 28.81
C ARG A 2 -0.67 -11.31 27.49
N VAL A 3 -1.94 -11.30 27.14
CA VAL A 3 -2.38 -11.62 25.77
C VAL A 3 -1.62 -10.66 24.85
N ARG A 4 -0.80 -11.18 23.94
CA ARG A 4 -0.17 -10.36 22.87
C ARG A 4 -1.33 -9.79 22.04
N GLN A 5 -1.72 -8.55 22.32
CA GLN A 5 -2.69 -7.88 21.46
C GLN A 5 -2.04 -7.68 20.09
N LYS A 6 -2.72 -8.14 19.05
CA LYS A 6 -2.29 -7.88 17.68
C LYS A 6 -2.44 -6.37 17.42
N PRO A 7 -1.49 -5.73 16.71
CA PRO A 7 -1.60 -4.33 16.37
C PRO A 7 -2.86 -4.09 15.53
N VAL A 8 -3.54 -2.97 15.80
CA VAL A 8 -4.69 -2.53 15.00
C VAL A 8 -4.18 -1.93 13.69
N VAL A 9 -4.81 -2.29 12.58
CA VAL A 9 -4.55 -1.73 11.24
C VAL A 9 -5.90 -1.32 10.66
N ILE A 10 -5.97 -0.13 10.05
CA ILE A 10 -7.16 0.32 9.33
C ILE A 10 -6.97 0.09 7.83
N ALA A 11 -8.01 -0.39 7.15
CA ALA A 11 -8.05 -0.50 5.69
C ALA A 11 -9.18 0.39 5.15
N ILE A 12 -8.80 1.40 4.35
CA ILE A 12 -9.72 2.27 3.61
C ILE A 12 -9.76 1.76 2.16
N MET A 13 -10.77 0.94 1.87
CA MET A 13 -10.98 0.27 0.59
C MET A 13 -12.14 0.89 -0.18
N GLY A 14 -12.10 0.82 -1.51
CA GLY A 14 -13.18 1.34 -2.36
C GLY A 14 -12.75 1.62 -3.80
N PRO A 15 -13.71 1.82 -4.72
CA PRO A 15 -13.43 2.03 -6.15
C PRO A 15 -12.71 3.36 -6.42
N THR A 16 -12.13 3.51 -7.60
CA THR A 16 -11.53 4.79 -8.03
C THR A 16 -12.54 5.93 -7.91
N ALA A 17 -12.07 7.13 -7.55
CA ALA A 17 -12.89 8.32 -7.33
C ALA A 17 -13.94 8.25 -6.19
N SER A 18 -13.82 7.30 -5.24
CA SER A 18 -14.73 7.19 -4.09
C SER A 18 -14.34 8.03 -2.85
N GLY A 19 -13.42 8.99 -2.97
CA GLY A 19 -13.00 9.86 -1.85
C GLY A 19 -12.10 9.20 -0.78
N LYS A 20 -11.47 8.05 -1.07
CA LYS A 20 -10.61 7.34 -0.10
C LYS A 20 -9.45 8.19 0.40
N THR A 21 -8.79 8.89 -0.53
CA THR A 21 -7.66 9.75 -0.22
C THR A 21 -8.09 10.83 0.74
N ASP A 22 -9.20 11.53 0.47
CA ASP A 22 -9.70 12.60 1.36
C ASP A 22 -9.98 12.09 2.78
N LEU A 23 -10.57 10.91 2.92
CA LEU A 23 -10.79 10.27 4.22
C LEU A 23 -9.47 9.95 4.93
N ALA A 24 -8.48 9.43 4.19
CA ALA A 24 -7.17 9.11 4.73
C ALA A 24 -6.42 10.37 5.21
N LEU A 25 -6.48 11.46 4.45
CA LEU A 25 -5.88 12.74 4.82
C LEU A 25 -6.58 13.35 6.05
N ALA A 26 -7.90 13.28 6.11
CA ALA A 26 -8.66 13.72 7.28
C ALA A 26 -8.25 12.95 8.55
N LEU A 27 -8.05 11.64 8.43
CA LEU A 27 -7.57 10.80 9.52
C LEU A 27 -6.13 11.17 9.94
N ALA A 28 -5.25 11.43 8.97
CA ALA A 28 -3.87 11.82 9.24
C ALA A 28 -3.73 13.20 9.91
N ARG A 29 -4.68 14.11 9.66
CA ARG A 29 -4.78 15.39 10.39
C ARG A 29 -5.27 15.22 11.82
N ALA A 30 -6.13 14.23 12.06
CA ALA A 30 -6.77 14.04 13.37
C ALA A 30 -5.91 13.22 14.36
N MET A 31 -5.06 12.32 13.87
CA MET A 31 -4.29 11.42 14.73
C MET A 31 -2.99 10.92 14.07
N PRO A 32 -2.00 10.45 14.85
CA PRO A 32 -0.73 9.98 14.29
C PRO A 32 -0.89 8.65 13.55
N VAL A 33 -1.02 8.73 12.22
CA VAL A 33 -1.14 7.57 11.33
C VAL A 33 0.02 7.46 10.36
N SER A 34 0.31 6.25 9.91
CA SER A 34 1.21 6.01 8.78
C SER A 34 0.40 5.51 7.60
N LEU A 35 0.34 6.32 6.54
CA LEU A 35 -0.40 6.00 5.32
C LEU A 35 0.42 5.06 4.44
N ILE A 36 -0.22 3.99 3.97
CA ILE A 36 0.39 2.96 3.12
C ILE A 36 -0.52 2.76 1.91
N SER A 37 0.00 3.05 0.72
CA SER A 37 -0.74 2.90 -0.53
C SER A 37 -0.97 1.42 -0.86
N VAL A 38 -2.20 1.10 -1.28
CA VAL A 38 -2.60 -0.23 -1.79
C VAL A 38 -3.14 -0.06 -3.20
N ASP A 39 -2.25 0.37 -4.10
CA ASP A 39 -2.53 0.64 -5.50
C ASP A 39 -1.39 0.11 -6.37
N SER A 40 -1.73 -0.58 -7.46
CA SER A 40 -0.75 -1.22 -8.34
C SER A 40 -0.12 -0.28 -9.37
N ALA A 41 -0.62 0.95 -9.51
CA ALA A 41 -0.15 1.93 -10.47
C ALA A 41 0.59 3.11 -9.80
N MET A 42 0.17 3.53 -8.60
CA MET A 42 0.82 4.63 -7.86
C MET A 42 2.28 4.31 -7.43
N ILE A 43 2.68 3.04 -7.46
CA ILE A 43 4.04 2.58 -7.16
C ILE A 43 5.09 3.09 -8.16
N TYR A 44 4.69 3.46 -9.38
CA TYR A 44 5.62 3.83 -10.45
C TYR A 44 5.90 5.33 -10.51
N ARG A 45 7.19 5.65 -10.64
CA ARG A 45 7.71 7.01 -10.80
C ARG A 45 7.32 7.62 -12.13
N GLY A 46 6.92 8.90 -12.09
CA GLY A 46 6.52 9.67 -13.28
C GLY A 46 5.15 9.31 -13.86
N MET A 47 4.43 8.34 -13.28
CA MET A 47 3.08 7.96 -13.69
C MET A 47 2.03 8.63 -12.81
N ASP A 48 1.94 9.97 -12.84
CA ASP A 48 1.16 10.72 -11.83
C ASP A 48 -0.30 10.98 -12.25
N ILE A 49 -0.50 11.50 -13.46
CA ILE A 49 -1.82 11.95 -13.93
C ILE A 49 -2.76 10.76 -14.15
N GLY A 50 -2.30 9.74 -14.88
CA GLY A 50 -3.12 8.58 -15.24
C GLY A 50 -3.47 7.66 -14.07
N THR A 51 -2.77 7.80 -12.94
CA THR A 51 -2.96 6.97 -11.74
C THR A 51 -3.73 7.70 -10.64
N ALA A 52 -4.12 8.96 -10.88
CA ALA A 52 -4.74 9.83 -9.88
C ALA A 52 -3.91 9.93 -8.60
N LYS A 53 -2.57 9.94 -8.73
CA LYS A 53 -1.64 10.08 -7.62
C LYS A 53 -1.87 11.43 -6.92
N PRO A 54 -1.86 11.48 -5.56
CA PRO A 54 -1.87 12.76 -4.86
C PRO A 54 -0.71 13.64 -5.33
N ASN A 55 -0.95 14.95 -5.42
CA ASN A 55 0.08 15.88 -5.89
C ASN A 55 1.26 15.95 -4.90
N VAL A 56 2.38 16.52 -5.37
CA VAL A 56 3.63 16.62 -4.58
C VAL A 56 3.43 17.32 -3.25
N ALA A 57 2.61 18.39 -3.19
CA ALA A 57 2.35 19.10 -1.94
C ALA A 57 1.60 18.22 -0.94
N THR A 58 0.60 17.47 -1.39
CA THR A 58 -0.14 16.50 -0.57
C THR A 58 0.76 15.36 -0.09
N LEU A 59 1.64 14.83 -0.93
CA LEU A 59 2.57 13.76 -0.53
C LEU A 59 3.67 14.26 0.43
N ALA A 60 4.08 15.52 0.32
CA ALA A 60 5.01 16.15 1.26
C ALA A 60 4.37 16.37 2.64
N GLU A 61 3.10 16.78 2.68
CA GLU A 61 2.34 16.97 3.93
C GLU A 61 1.93 15.62 4.54
N PHE A 62 1.53 14.66 3.70
CA PHE A 62 1.06 13.34 4.08
C PHE A 62 1.80 12.24 3.31
N PRO A 63 3.01 11.86 3.78
CA PRO A 63 3.77 10.80 3.13
C PRO A 63 3.00 9.49 3.10
N HIS A 64 2.87 8.91 1.91
CA HIS A 64 2.31 7.58 1.69
C HIS A 64 3.46 6.63 1.35
N ALA A 65 3.60 5.54 2.10
CA ALA A 65 4.47 4.44 1.70
C ALA A 65 3.93 3.78 0.43
N LEU A 66 4.82 3.13 -0.34
CA LEU A 66 4.47 2.42 -1.59
C LEU A 66 3.92 3.35 -2.70
N VAL A 67 4.42 4.57 -2.75
CA VAL A 67 4.22 5.52 -3.85
C VAL A 67 5.60 5.87 -4.38
N ASP A 68 5.76 5.91 -5.71
CA ASP A 68 7.03 6.27 -6.36
C ASP A 68 8.24 5.38 -5.97
N ILE A 69 7.98 4.10 -5.70
CA ILE A 69 9.00 3.14 -5.26
C ILE A 69 9.71 2.40 -6.40
N LEU A 70 9.20 2.47 -7.63
CA LEU A 70 9.73 1.73 -8.78
C LEU A 70 9.85 2.59 -10.04
N ASP A 71 10.76 2.20 -10.94
CA ASP A 71 10.72 2.63 -12.33
C ASP A 71 9.59 1.89 -13.09
N PRO A 72 8.89 2.52 -14.05
CA PRO A 72 7.85 1.87 -14.85
C PRO A 72 8.28 0.60 -15.61
N ALA A 73 9.57 0.41 -15.88
CA ALA A 73 10.10 -0.79 -16.51
C ALA A 73 10.24 -1.99 -15.54
N GLU A 74 10.17 -1.75 -14.23
CA GLU A 74 10.29 -2.80 -13.22
C GLU A 74 8.96 -3.51 -12.99
N SER A 75 9.00 -4.83 -12.78
CA SER A 75 7.81 -5.59 -12.42
C SER A 75 7.55 -5.58 -10.91
N TYR A 76 6.27 -5.49 -10.53
CA TYR A 76 5.83 -5.59 -9.14
C TYR A 76 4.81 -6.71 -8.94
N SER A 77 5.07 -7.60 -7.98
CA SER A 77 4.26 -8.78 -7.70
C SER A 77 3.43 -8.60 -6.43
N VAL A 78 2.35 -9.37 -6.31
CA VAL A 78 1.51 -9.39 -5.11
C VAL A 78 2.30 -9.87 -3.88
N LYS A 79 3.23 -10.82 -4.06
CA LYS A 79 4.13 -11.29 -3.02
C LYS A 79 5.00 -10.15 -2.48
N ARG A 80 5.64 -9.40 -3.39
CA ARG A 80 6.48 -8.25 -3.03
C ARG A 80 5.65 -7.16 -2.34
N PHE A 81 4.45 -6.86 -2.85
CA PHE A 81 3.51 -5.97 -2.16
C PHE A 81 3.24 -6.42 -0.72
N CYS A 82 2.94 -7.71 -0.49
CA CYS A 82 2.66 -8.21 0.86
C CYS A 82 3.87 -8.09 1.80
N GLU A 83 5.08 -8.29 1.29
CA GLU A 83 6.33 -8.12 2.06
C GLU A 83 6.55 -6.65 2.45
N ASP A 84 6.46 -5.75 1.47
CA ASP A 84 6.66 -4.31 1.65
C ASP A 84 5.57 -3.71 2.57
N ALA A 85 4.30 -4.06 2.35
CA ALA A 85 3.18 -3.60 3.18
C ALA A 85 3.35 -4.07 4.64
N ARG A 86 3.76 -5.33 4.87
CA ARG A 86 4.03 -5.83 6.22
C ARG A 86 5.22 -5.12 6.86
N PHE A 87 6.24 -4.78 6.09
CA PHE A 87 7.37 -3.98 6.56
C PHE A 87 6.90 -2.60 7.06
N HIS A 88 6.14 -1.86 6.25
CA HIS A 88 5.64 -0.55 6.64
C HIS A 88 4.64 -0.59 7.80
N ILE A 89 3.80 -1.63 7.89
CA ILE A 89 2.91 -1.85 9.05
C ILE A 89 3.74 -2.01 10.33
N ARG A 90 4.80 -2.83 10.31
CA ARG A 90 5.67 -3.02 11.49
C ARG A 90 6.34 -1.71 11.90
N GLN A 91 6.92 -0.99 10.94
CA GLN A 91 7.57 0.30 11.19
C GLN A 91 6.61 1.33 11.80
N ALA A 92 5.37 1.39 11.30
CA ALA A 92 4.35 2.26 11.86
C ALA A 92 4.01 1.91 13.32
N VAL A 93 3.82 0.62 13.62
CA VAL A 93 3.54 0.13 14.97
C VAL A 93 4.72 0.39 15.92
N GLU A 94 5.94 0.14 15.48
CA GLU A 94 7.18 0.40 16.24
C GLU A 94 7.35 1.90 16.55
N ALA A 95 6.93 2.76 15.63
CA ALA A 95 6.88 4.21 15.81
C ALA A 95 5.67 4.71 16.63
N GLY A 96 4.82 3.81 17.15
CA GLY A 96 3.61 4.19 17.91
C GLY A 96 2.54 4.88 17.07
N ARG A 97 2.54 4.67 15.75
CA ARG A 97 1.57 5.24 14.79
C ARG A 97 0.58 4.19 14.35
N LEU A 98 -0.64 4.60 14.05
CA LEU A 98 -1.67 3.72 13.51
C LEU A 98 -1.40 3.45 12.02
N PRO A 99 -1.16 2.19 11.58
CA PRO A 99 -1.01 1.88 10.16
C PRO A 99 -2.37 1.98 9.46
N VAL A 100 -2.42 2.72 8.36
CA VAL A 100 -3.63 2.93 7.54
C VAL A 100 -3.32 2.57 6.09
N LEU A 101 -3.90 1.45 5.65
CA LEU A 101 -3.85 0.98 4.27
C LEU A 101 -4.93 1.70 3.46
N VAL A 102 -4.57 2.33 2.34
CA VAL A 102 -5.50 3.12 1.52
C VAL A 102 -5.32 2.73 0.06
N GLY A 103 -6.40 2.28 -0.60
CA GLY A 103 -6.29 1.96 -2.02
C GLY A 103 -7.46 1.17 -2.60
N GLY A 104 -7.32 0.79 -3.87
CA GLY A 104 -8.36 0.14 -4.66
C GLY A 104 -8.00 -1.25 -5.18
N THR A 105 -6.75 -1.70 -5.05
CA THR A 105 -6.32 -2.99 -5.61
C THR A 105 -6.77 -4.14 -4.71
N MET A 106 -7.99 -4.65 -4.95
CA MET A 106 -8.60 -5.68 -4.09
C MET A 106 -7.79 -6.99 -4.04
N LEU A 107 -7.06 -7.34 -5.10
CA LEU A 107 -6.15 -8.49 -5.09
C LEU A 107 -5.05 -8.34 -4.03
N TYR A 108 -4.51 -7.13 -3.86
CA TYR A 108 -3.47 -6.82 -2.87
C TYR A 108 -4.04 -6.92 -1.45
N PHE A 109 -5.21 -6.34 -1.20
CA PHE A 109 -5.91 -6.50 0.09
C PHE A 109 -6.16 -7.97 0.42
N ARG A 110 -6.70 -8.72 -0.53
CA ARG A 110 -7.00 -10.15 -0.33
C ARG A 110 -5.74 -10.94 -0.01
N ALA A 111 -4.68 -10.75 -0.77
CA ALA A 111 -3.40 -11.40 -0.53
C ALA A 111 -2.75 -11.04 0.82
N LEU A 112 -2.93 -9.80 1.27
CA LEU A 112 -2.39 -9.34 2.56
C LEU A 112 -3.16 -9.92 3.75
N LEU A 113 -4.49 -10.02 3.63
CA LEU A 113 -5.41 -10.51 4.66
C LEU A 113 -5.47 -12.04 4.73
N ASP A 114 -5.64 -12.69 3.58
CA ASP A 114 -5.88 -14.14 3.47
C ASP A 114 -4.58 -14.93 3.21
N GLY A 115 -3.50 -14.24 2.80
CA GLY A 115 -2.26 -14.87 2.33
C GLY A 115 -2.30 -15.19 0.84
N ILE A 116 -1.16 -15.66 0.31
CA ILE A 116 -1.00 -16.12 -1.07
C ILE A 116 -0.52 -17.57 -1.01
N SER A 117 -1.07 -18.44 -1.84
CA SER A 117 -0.51 -19.78 -2.03
C SER A 117 0.93 -19.69 -2.54
N GLU A 118 1.82 -20.55 -2.03
CA GLU A 118 3.19 -20.62 -2.53
C GLU A 118 3.18 -21.15 -3.97
N LEU A 119 3.32 -20.23 -4.92
CA LEU A 119 3.45 -20.52 -6.34
C LEU A 119 4.86 -20.14 -6.80
N PRO A 120 5.44 -20.85 -7.78
CA PRO A 120 6.72 -20.49 -8.35
C PRO A 120 6.67 -19.07 -8.96
N GLU A 121 7.79 -18.37 -8.92
CA GLU A 121 7.91 -17.04 -9.53
C GLU A 121 7.79 -17.12 -11.06
N THR A 122 7.45 -15.99 -11.69
CA THR A 122 7.30 -15.94 -13.14
C THR A 122 8.65 -16.20 -13.82
N ASP A 123 8.72 -17.27 -14.60
CA ASP A 123 9.87 -17.59 -15.46
C ASP A 123 9.70 -16.90 -16.83
N PRO A 124 10.56 -15.94 -17.20
CA PRO A 124 10.51 -15.29 -18.50
C PRO A 124 10.61 -16.27 -19.67
N ALA A 125 11.41 -17.33 -19.54
CA ALA A 125 11.66 -18.29 -20.62
C ALA A 125 10.41 -19.13 -20.96
N VAL A 126 9.57 -19.42 -19.96
CA VAL A 126 8.29 -20.12 -20.16
C VAL A 126 7.24 -19.20 -20.79
N ARG A 127 7.38 -17.87 -20.61
CA ARG A 127 6.39 -16.88 -21.04
C ARG A 127 6.57 -16.42 -22.50
N GLU A 128 7.76 -16.61 -23.07
CA GLU A 128 8.11 -16.23 -24.45
C GLU A 128 7.88 -17.36 -25.48
N ALA A 129 7.52 -18.57 -25.03
CA ALA A 129 7.20 -19.73 -25.88
C ALA A 129 5.73 -19.75 -26.33
#